data_AF-A0A7Y2LSV5-F1
#
_entry.id   AF-A0A7Y2LSV5-F1
#
_cell.length_a   1.000
_cell.length_b   1.000
_cell.length_c   1.000
_cell.angle_alpha   90.00
_cell.angle_beta   90.00
_cell.angle_gamma   90.00
#
_symmetry.space_group_name_H-M   'P 1'
#
loop_
_entity.id
_entity.type
_entity.pdbx_description
1 polymer ?
#
loop_
_entity_poly.entity_id
_entity_poly.type
_entity_poly.pdbx_seq_one_letter_code
_entity_poly.pdbx_strand_id
1 'polypeptide(L)'
;MNMKSNLPQHPCTNKCTNFKDEQCGHCLISESDFMAGDTVVFIDAFKPDHLMTVHKVQGNGVLLDGNRNFALSHLIRSASVQELSAGKRLGDQVWN
;
A
#
# COMPACT_ATOMS: atom_id res chain seq x y z
N MET A 1 33.54 -6.07 -7.28
CA MET A 1 33.20 -4.98 -6.35
C MET A 1 31.69 -5.05 -6.14
N ASN A 2 31.23 -5.53 -4.99
CA ASN A 2 29.80 -5.70 -4.69
C ASN A 2 29.24 -4.38 -4.12
N MET A 3 28.64 -3.56 -4.97
CA MET A 3 27.80 -2.46 -4.49
C MET A 3 26.42 -3.03 -4.16
N LYS A 4 26.21 -3.37 -2.88
CA LYS A 4 24.87 -3.51 -2.31
C LYS A 4 24.20 -2.14 -2.39
N SER A 5 23.21 -1.97 -3.26
CA SER A 5 22.37 -0.78 -3.26
C SER A 5 21.54 -0.76 -1.98
N ASN A 6 21.92 0.08 -1.03
CA ASN A 6 21.11 0.39 0.17
C ASN A 6 20.00 1.41 -0.16
N LEU A 7 19.54 1.46 -1.42
CA LEU A 7 18.43 2.33 -1.81
C LEU A 7 17.12 1.64 -1.42
N PRO A 8 16.16 2.37 -0.79
CA PRO A 8 14.81 1.87 -0.60
C PRO A 8 14.27 1.35 -1.94
N GLN A 9 13.81 0.10 -1.98
CA GLN A 9 13.20 -0.44 -3.20
C GLN A 9 12.00 0.42 -3.55
N HIS A 10 12.06 1.08 -4.71
CA HIS A 10 11.01 1.98 -5.14
C HIS A 10 9.69 1.18 -5.32
N PRO A 11 8.52 1.70 -4.95
CA PRO A 11 7.24 0.96 -5.06
C PRO A 11 6.91 0.44 -6.47
N CYS A 12 7.57 0.98 -7.51
CA CYS A 12 7.44 0.53 -8.90
C CYS A 12 8.55 -0.43 -9.36
N THR A 13 9.46 -0.87 -8.49
CA THR A 13 10.48 -1.86 -8.81
C THR A 13 9.80 -3.12 -9.39
N ASN A 14 10.23 -3.53 -10.58
CA ASN A 14 9.66 -4.61 -11.40
C ASN A 14 8.25 -4.38 -12.00
N LYS A 15 7.63 -3.21 -11.80
CA LYS A 15 6.30 -2.86 -12.35
C LYS A 15 6.34 -1.80 -13.46
N CYS A 16 7.46 -1.10 -13.63
CA CYS A 16 7.65 -0.10 -14.67
C CYS A 16 8.79 -0.49 -15.61
N THR A 17 8.52 -0.66 -16.90
CA THR A 17 9.54 -0.95 -17.93
C THR A 17 10.50 0.22 -18.18
N ASN A 18 10.17 1.43 -17.70
CA ASN A 18 10.96 2.65 -17.88
C ASN A 18 11.62 3.14 -16.57
N PHE A 19 11.72 2.30 -15.53
CA PHE A 19 12.36 2.70 -14.28
C PHE A 19 13.85 3.01 -14.49
N LYS A 20 14.27 4.23 -14.13
CA LYS A 20 15.67 4.68 -14.13
C LYS A 20 16.01 5.21 -12.74
N ASP A 21 16.10 4.26 -11.81
CA ASP A 21 16.69 4.29 -10.47
C ASP A 21 16.38 5.43 -9.47
N GLU A 22 15.96 6.63 -9.86
CA GLU A 22 15.83 7.75 -8.91
C GLU A 22 14.61 8.66 -9.09
N GLN A 23 13.94 8.65 -10.25
CA GLN A 23 12.70 9.42 -10.44
C GLN A 23 11.88 8.80 -11.58
N CYS A 24 10.83 8.07 -11.22
CA CYS A 24 9.86 7.62 -12.22
C CYS A 24 8.89 8.79 -12.50
N GLY A 25 9.21 9.65 -13.48
CA GLY A 25 8.30 10.73 -13.94
C GLY A 25 6.98 10.24 -14.56
N HIS A 26 6.86 8.92 -14.77
CA HIS A 26 5.64 8.23 -15.19
C HIS A 26 4.87 7.60 -14.01
N CYS A 27 5.53 7.45 -12.86
CA CYS A 27 4.93 7.02 -11.63
C CYS A 27 4.40 8.27 -10.95
N LEU A 28 3.34 8.84 -11.53
CA LEU A 28 2.40 9.66 -10.79
C LEU A 28 1.71 8.76 -9.76
N ILE A 29 2.46 8.16 -8.82
CA ILE A 29 1.88 7.51 -7.65
C ILE A 29 1.34 8.66 -6.84
N SER A 30 0.12 9.06 -7.16
CA SER A 30 -0.67 9.78 -6.18
C SER A 30 -0.75 8.84 -4.99
N GLU A 31 -0.65 9.36 -3.77
CA GLU A 31 -0.76 8.56 -2.54
C GLU A 31 -2.12 7.84 -2.41
N SER A 32 -2.97 7.89 -3.45
CA SER A 32 -4.32 7.33 -3.54
C SER A 32 -4.56 6.40 -4.73
N ASP A 33 -3.52 5.77 -5.30
CA ASP A 33 -3.67 4.84 -6.44
C ASP A 33 -4.10 3.42 -6.03
N PHE A 34 -5.22 3.32 -5.31
CA PHE A 34 -5.83 2.01 -5.02
C PHE A 34 -6.52 1.46 -6.27
N MET A 35 -6.43 0.15 -6.49
CA MET A 35 -7.14 -0.58 -7.54
C MET A 35 -8.03 -1.67 -6.96
N ALA A 36 -9.10 -2.02 -7.66
CA ALA A 36 -9.96 -3.13 -7.25
C ALA A 36 -9.13 -4.43 -7.12
N GLY A 37 -9.22 -5.09 -5.98
CA GLY A 37 -8.43 -6.27 -5.62
C GLY A 37 -7.23 -5.98 -4.70
N ASP A 38 -6.81 -4.72 -4.56
CA ASP A 38 -5.73 -4.38 -3.65
C ASP A 38 -6.10 -4.70 -2.21
N THR A 39 -5.12 -5.14 -1.43
CA THR A 39 -5.30 -5.38 0.00
C THR A 39 -4.74 -4.21 0.80
N VAL A 40 -5.58 -3.64 1.64
CA VAL A 40 -5.30 -2.42 2.41
C VAL A 40 -5.57 -2.63 3.89
N VAL A 41 -4.97 -1.77 4.70
CA VAL A 41 -5.17 -1.70 6.15
C VAL A 41 -5.35 -0.24 6.57
N PHE A 42 -6.00 -0.02 7.70
CA PHE A 42 -6.04 1.32 8.30
C PHE A 42 -4.66 1.74 8.81
N ILE A 43 -4.34 3.02 8.67
CA ILE A 43 -3.10 3.58 9.21
C ILE A 43 -3.19 3.71 10.74
N ASP A 44 -4.36 4.13 11.24
CA ASP A 44 -4.59 4.37 12.66
C ASP A 44 -4.54 3.07 13.49
N ALA A 45 -3.75 3.11 14.57
CA ALA A 45 -3.58 2.01 15.51
C ALA A 45 -4.87 1.60 16.23
N PHE A 46 -5.82 2.51 16.43
CA PHE A 46 -7.09 2.26 17.10
C PHE A 46 -8.16 1.66 16.18
N LYS A 47 -7.88 1.55 14.88
CA LYS A 47 -8.76 0.88 13.93
C LYS A 47 -8.51 -0.64 13.94
N PRO A 48 -9.50 -1.43 13.49
CA PRO A 48 -9.34 -2.86 13.32
C PRO A 48 -8.09 -3.22 12.51
N ASP A 49 -7.48 -4.34 12.87
CA ASP A 49 -6.26 -4.85 12.26
C ASP A 49 -6.52 -5.83 11.11
N HIS A 50 -7.77 -6.13 10.75
CA HIS A 50 -8.04 -7.03 9.63
C HIS A 50 -7.65 -6.40 8.29
N LEU A 51 -7.22 -7.25 7.36
CA LEU A 51 -6.99 -6.89 5.97
C LEU A 51 -8.33 -6.62 5.27
N MET A 52 -8.37 -5.60 4.43
CA MET A 52 -9.55 -5.25 3.63
C MET A 52 -9.18 -5.28 2.15
N THR A 53 -10.13 -5.62 1.30
CA THR A 53 -9.93 -5.63 -0.16
C THR A 53 -10.61 -4.45 -0.81
N VAL A 54 -9.90 -3.73 -1.67
CA VAL A 54 -10.47 -2.64 -2.46
C VAL A 54 -11.49 -3.21 -3.44
N HIS A 55 -12.73 -2.73 -3.35
CA HIS A 55 -13.79 -3.06 -4.29
C HIS A 55 -13.85 -2.02 -5.41
N LYS A 56 -13.82 -0.73 -5.07
CA LYS A 56 -13.91 0.38 -6.02
C LYS A 56 -13.37 1.67 -5.42
N VAL A 57 -12.64 2.45 -6.22
CA VAL A 57 -12.27 3.84 -5.86
C VAL A 57 -13.30 4.82 -6.41
N GLN A 58 -13.69 5.80 -5.60
CA GLN A 58 -14.65 6.84 -5.97
C GLN A 58 -14.23 8.19 -5.37
N GLY A 59 -13.71 9.09 -6.20
CA GLY A 59 -13.18 10.37 -5.74
C GLY A 59 -12.05 10.15 -4.73
N ASN A 60 -12.18 10.77 -3.55
CA ASN A 60 -11.21 10.64 -2.45
C ASN A 60 -11.52 9.45 -1.51
N GLY A 61 -12.50 8.62 -1.86
CA GLY A 61 -12.96 7.49 -1.07
C GLY A 61 -12.71 6.16 -1.75
N VAL A 62 -12.65 5.11 -0.94
CA VAL A 62 -12.44 3.73 -1.37
C VAL A 62 -13.48 2.85 -0.72
N LEU A 63 -14.25 2.15 -1.55
CA LEU A 63 -15.19 1.11 -1.14
C LEU A 63 -14.42 -0.18 -0.98
N LEU A 64 -14.60 -0.83 0.15
CA LEU A 64 -13.88 -2.01 0.59
C LEU A 64 -14.83 -3.19 0.76
N ASP A 65 -14.28 -4.40 0.66
CA ASP A 65 -14.92 -5.68 0.98
C ASP A 65 -16.27 -5.87 0.28
N GLY A 66 -16.31 -5.67 -1.03
CA GLY A 66 -17.56 -5.80 -1.80
C GLY A 66 -18.61 -4.78 -1.41
N ASN A 67 -18.18 -3.52 -1.17
CA ASN A 67 -19.04 -2.39 -0.80
C ASN A 67 -19.65 -2.47 0.61
N ARG A 68 -19.05 -3.24 1.52
CA ARG A 68 -19.48 -3.33 2.94
C ARG A 68 -18.83 -2.29 3.83
N ASN A 69 -17.76 -1.66 3.35
CA ASN A 69 -16.99 -0.70 4.11
C ASN A 69 -16.51 0.44 3.20
N PHE A 70 -16.26 1.62 3.78
CA PHE A 70 -15.80 2.82 3.09
C PHE A 70 -14.72 3.51 3.91
N ALA A 71 -13.64 3.89 3.25
CA ALA A 71 -12.57 4.69 3.85
C ALA A 71 -12.19 5.84 2.94
N LEU A 72 -11.76 6.96 3.52
CA LEU A 72 -11.05 7.98 2.76
C LEU A 72 -9.65 7.45 2.45
N SER A 73 -9.15 7.74 1.25
CA SER A 73 -7.87 7.21 0.77
C SER A 73 -6.71 7.49 1.72
N HIS A 74 -6.70 8.66 2.37
CA HIS A 74 -5.67 9.06 3.35
C HIS A 74 -5.77 8.38 4.72
N LEU A 75 -6.78 7.55 4.97
CA LEU A 75 -6.94 6.79 6.22
C LEU A 75 -6.45 5.34 6.11
N ILE A 76 -6.13 4.91 4.89
CA ILE A 76 -5.71 3.55 4.58
C ILE A 76 -4.39 3.55 3.83
N ARG A 77 -3.66 2.44 3.91
CA ARG A 77 -2.45 2.18 3.14
C ARG A 77 -2.49 0.75 2.59
N SER A 78 -1.68 0.49 1.59
CA SER A 78 -1.44 -0.90 1.15
C SER A 78 -0.92 -1.75 2.31
N ALA A 79 -1.40 -2.99 2.41
CA ALA A 79 -0.87 -3.97 3.34
C ALA A 79 0.56 -4.36 2.94
N SER A 80 1.46 -4.49 3.91
CA SER A 80 2.82 -4.98 3.66
C SER A 80 2.82 -6.49 3.39
N VAL A 81 3.91 -7.01 2.83
CA VAL A 81 4.06 -8.47 2.61
C VAL A 81 3.97 -9.25 3.92
N GLN A 82 4.49 -8.69 5.02
CA GLN A 82 4.39 -9.32 6.34
C GLN A 82 2.96 -9.33 6.88
N GLU A 83 2.17 -8.29 6.58
CA GLU A 83 0.75 -8.22 6.97
C GLU A 83 -0.10 -9.19 6.15
N LEU A 84 0.19 -9.31 4.85
CA LEU A 84 -0.44 -10.29 3.97
C LEU A 84 -0.19 -11.72 4.45
N SER A 85 1.06 -12.04 4.83
CA SER A 85 1.40 -13.37 5.34
C SER A 85 0.82 -13.62 6.74
N ALA A 86 0.72 -12.59 7.58
CA ALA A 86 0.12 -12.67 8.91
C ALA A 86 -1.42 -12.66 8.89
N GLY A 87 -2.04 -12.25 7.77
CA GLY A 87 -3.49 -12.09 7.64
C GLY A 87 -4.06 -10.89 8.41
N LYS A 88 -3.21 -9.97 8.88
CA LYS A 88 -3.60 -8.79 9.66
C LYS A 88 -2.54 -7.69 9.64
N ARG A 89 -2.95 -6.45 9.92
CA ARG A 89 -2.10 -5.29 10.18
C ARG A 89 -1.17 -5.60 11.34
N LEU A 90 0.10 -5.33 11.13
CA LEU A 90 1.11 -5.40 12.17
C LEU A 90 1.22 -3.99 12.75
N GLY A 91 1.08 -3.86 14.07
CA GLY A 91 1.39 -2.60 14.76
C GLY A 91 2.84 -2.22 14.50
N ASP A 92 3.17 -0.93 14.67
CA ASP A 92 4.53 -0.43 14.44
C ASP A 92 5.54 -1.37 15.10
N GLN A 93 6.33 -2.04 14.27
CA GLN A 93 7.44 -2.84 14.75
C GLN A 93 8.45 -1.85 15.32
N VAL A 94 8.39 -1.66 16.64
CA VAL A 94 9.49 -1.10 17.42
C VAL A 94 10.68 -2.04 17.17
N TRP A 95 11.57 -1.62 16.28
CA TRP A 95 12.88 -2.23 16.16
C TRP A 95 13.65 -1.84 17.43
N ASN A 96 13.97 -2.84 18.26
CA ASN A 96 14.96 -2.71 19.33
C ASN A 96 16.34 -2.40 18.77
#